data_AF-A0A6J2CCK5-F1
#
_entry.id   AF-A0A6J2CCK5-F1
#
_cell.length_a   1.000
_cell.length_b   1.000
_cell.length_c   1.000
_cell.angle_alpha   90.00
_cell.angle_beta   90.00
_cell.angle_gamma   90.00
#
_symmetry.space_group_name_H-M   'P 1'
#
loop_
_entity.id
_entity.type
_entity.pdbx_description
1 polymer ?
#
loop_
_entity_poly.entity_id
_entity_poly.type
_entity_poly.pdbx_seq_one_letter_code
_entity_poly.pdbx_strand_id
1 'polypeptide(L)'
;MAAAMRVVAARARLSVVETGLRSAVRNLCSQPVSVNERIENKRRAALVGGGQRRVDAQHKRGKLTTRERISLLLDPGSFVESDMFVEHRCADFGMAAEKNKFPGDSVVTGRGRINGRLVYVFSQDFTVFGGSLSGAHAQKICKIMDQAMTVGAPVIGLNDSGGARIQEGVESLAGYADIFLRNVLASGVIPQISLIMGPCAGGAVYSPALTDFTFMVKDTSYLFITGPDVVKSVTNEDVTQEELGGARTHTTMSGVAHRAFENDVDALCNLREFFNYLPLSNQDPAPICECHDPSDRMVPELDTIVPLESTKAYNMVDIIHSVIDEREFFEIMPNYAKNIVVGFARMNGRTVGIVGNQPKVASGTAQEYGGIIRHGAKLLYAFAEATVPKVTVITRKAYGGAYDVMSSKHLCGDINYAWPTAEIAVMGAKGAVEIIFKGHENVEAAQVEYIEKFANPFPAAVRGFVDDIIQPSSTRARICCDLDVLASKKVQRPWRKHANIPL
;
A
#
# COMPACT_ATOMS: atom_id res chain seq x y z
N MET A 1 -1.52 -91.21 -29.68
CA MET A 1 -2.48 -90.60 -28.73
C MET A 1 -1.82 -90.03 -27.46
N ALA A 2 -0.82 -90.67 -26.84
CA ALA A 2 -0.22 -90.20 -25.58
C ALA A 2 0.56 -88.86 -25.65
N ALA A 3 1.17 -88.52 -26.79
CA ALA A 3 1.91 -87.25 -26.96
C ALA A 3 0.98 -86.02 -27.05
N ALA A 4 -0.21 -86.16 -27.65
CA ALA A 4 -1.17 -85.07 -27.79
C ALA A 4 -1.79 -84.66 -26.44
N MET A 5 -2.05 -85.62 -25.54
CA MET A 5 -2.59 -85.33 -24.20
C MET A 5 -1.59 -84.59 -23.30
N ARG A 6 -0.28 -84.81 -23.45
CA ARG A 6 0.75 -84.09 -22.67
C ARG A 6 0.86 -82.61 -23.07
N VAL A 7 0.69 -82.29 -24.35
CA VAL A 7 0.71 -80.89 -24.84
C VAL A 7 -0.52 -80.10 -24.38
N VAL A 8 -1.69 -80.75 -24.37
CA VAL A 8 -2.94 -80.12 -23.88
C VAL A 8 -2.87 -79.86 -22.37
N ALA A 9 -2.34 -80.81 -21.58
CA ALA A 9 -2.15 -80.62 -20.14
C ALA A 9 -1.11 -79.54 -19.80
N ALA A 10 -0.04 -79.41 -20.59
CA ALA A 10 0.94 -78.35 -20.44
C ALA A 10 0.37 -76.96 -20.78
N ARG A 11 -0.43 -76.84 -21.86
CA ARG A 11 -1.14 -75.59 -22.21
C ARG A 11 -2.17 -75.18 -21.17
N ALA A 12 -2.89 -76.13 -20.59
CA ALA A 12 -3.85 -75.84 -19.51
C ALA A 12 -3.15 -75.37 -18.22
N ARG A 13 -1.97 -75.92 -17.89
CA ARG A 13 -1.17 -75.43 -16.75
C ARG A 13 -0.60 -74.04 -16.99
N LEU A 14 -0.12 -73.76 -18.20
CA LEU A 14 0.37 -72.42 -18.58
C LEU A 14 -0.74 -71.36 -18.55
N SER A 15 -1.96 -71.67 -19.03
CA SER A 15 -3.07 -70.71 -19.00
C SER A 15 -3.55 -70.39 -17.58
N VAL A 16 -3.52 -71.37 -16.67
CA VAL A 16 -3.86 -71.19 -15.24
C VAL A 16 -2.80 -70.36 -14.51
N VAL A 17 -1.52 -70.53 -14.83
CA VAL A 17 -0.43 -69.70 -14.29
C VAL A 17 -0.54 -68.26 -14.83
N GLU A 18 -0.86 -68.08 -16.11
CA GLU A 18 -1.06 -66.76 -16.71
C GLU A 18 -2.28 -66.01 -16.14
N THR A 19 -3.39 -66.72 -15.90
CA THR A 19 -4.58 -66.13 -15.25
C THR A 19 -4.35 -65.85 -13.77
N GLY A 20 -3.60 -66.71 -13.07
CA GLY A 20 -3.16 -66.48 -11.69
C GLY A 20 -2.24 -65.26 -11.54
N LEU A 21 -1.28 -65.09 -12.47
CA LEU A 21 -0.39 -63.92 -12.50
C LEU A 21 -1.16 -62.64 -12.85
N ARG A 22 -2.05 -62.69 -13.85
CA ARG A 22 -2.91 -61.53 -14.21
C ARG A 22 -3.86 -61.16 -13.07
N SER A 23 -4.41 -62.13 -12.34
CA SER A 23 -5.23 -61.94 -11.14
C SER A 23 -4.43 -61.31 -9.98
N ALA A 24 -3.22 -61.81 -9.72
CA ALA A 24 -2.34 -61.28 -8.69
C ALA A 24 -1.87 -59.84 -9.02
N VAL A 25 -1.53 -59.56 -10.27
CA VAL A 25 -1.18 -58.20 -10.74
C VAL A 25 -2.40 -57.27 -10.70
N ARG A 26 -3.61 -57.75 -11.00
CA ARG A 26 -4.85 -56.98 -10.81
C ARG A 26 -5.11 -56.66 -9.34
N ASN A 27 -4.82 -57.59 -8.44
CA ASN A 27 -5.00 -57.42 -6.99
C ASN A 27 -3.91 -56.54 -6.33
N LEU A 28 -2.70 -56.52 -6.89
CA LEU A 28 -1.64 -55.58 -6.50
C LEU A 28 -1.93 -54.15 -6.98
N CYS A 29 -2.56 -53.99 -8.15
CA CYS A 29 -3.00 -52.70 -8.69
C CYS A 29 -4.35 -52.19 -8.15
N SER A 30 -5.06 -52.97 -7.31
CA SER A 30 -6.40 -52.64 -6.81
C SER A 30 -6.46 -52.29 -5.32
N GLN A 31 -5.31 -52.17 -4.64
CA GLN A 31 -5.33 -51.63 -3.29
C GLN A 31 -5.75 -50.16 -3.34
N PRO A 32 -6.81 -49.76 -2.61
CA PRO A 32 -7.22 -48.37 -2.56
C PRO A 32 -6.04 -47.54 -2.05
N VAL A 33 -5.63 -46.55 -2.85
CA VAL A 33 -4.57 -45.59 -2.52
C VAL A 33 -4.80 -45.10 -1.09
N SER A 34 -3.78 -45.23 -0.24
CA SER A 34 -3.92 -44.87 1.17
C SER A 34 -4.36 -43.41 1.29
N VAL A 35 -5.14 -43.08 2.33
CA VAL A 35 -5.57 -41.69 2.55
C VAL A 35 -4.36 -40.74 2.61
N ASN A 36 -3.26 -41.19 3.20
CA ASN A 36 -2.00 -40.44 3.27
C ASN A 36 -1.43 -40.15 1.87
N GLU A 37 -1.39 -41.15 1.00
CA GLU A 37 -0.89 -40.98 -0.37
C GLU A 37 -1.82 -40.08 -1.20
N ARG A 38 -3.14 -40.13 -0.98
CA ARG A 38 -4.10 -39.18 -1.58
C ARG A 38 -3.86 -37.75 -1.12
N ILE A 39 -3.58 -37.54 0.18
CA ILE A 39 -3.25 -36.23 0.74
C ILE A 39 -1.96 -35.69 0.09
N GLU A 40 -0.90 -36.49 0.04
CA GLU A 40 0.38 -36.07 -0.54
C GLU A 40 0.26 -35.79 -2.04
N ASN A 41 -0.50 -36.59 -2.78
CA ASN A 41 -0.78 -36.33 -4.19
C ASN A 41 -1.56 -35.01 -4.39
N LYS A 42 -2.56 -34.74 -3.54
CA LYS A 42 -3.33 -33.48 -3.60
C LYS A 42 -2.47 -32.27 -3.21
N ARG A 43 -1.53 -32.41 -2.25
CA ARG A 43 -0.54 -31.37 -1.91
C ARG A 43 0.38 -31.07 -3.09
N ARG A 44 0.94 -32.11 -3.71
CA ARG A 44 1.81 -31.94 -4.89
C ARG A 44 1.06 -31.23 -6.03
N ALA A 45 -0.19 -31.60 -6.28
CA ALA A 45 -1.03 -30.92 -7.26
C ALA A 45 -1.27 -29.43 -6.90
N ALA A 46 -1.56 -29.12 -5.64
CA ALA A 46 -1.77 -27.75 -5.16
C ALA A 46 -0.51 -26.86 -5.24
N LEU A 47 0.68 -27.46 -5.11
CA LEU A 47 1.96 -26.75 -5.21
C LEU A 47 2.30 -26.36 -6.65
N VAL A 48 1.88 -27.17 -7.62
CA VAL A 48 2.13 -26.94 -9.05
C VAL A 48 1.15 -25.91 -9.66
N GLY A 49 0.00 -25.67 -9.01
CA GLY A 49 -0.99 -24.70 -9.47
C GLY A 49 -1.54 -25.05 -10.85
N GLY A 50 -1.45 -24.11 -11.80
CA GLY A 50 -1.93 -24.27 -13.18
C GLY A 50 -1.05 -25.17 -14.08
N GLY A 51 0.03 -25.75 -13.57
CA GLY A 51 0.95 -26.62 -14.32
C GLY A 51 2.25 -25.91 -14.74
N GLN A 52 3.32 -26.69 -14.88
CA GLN A 52 4.68 -26.18 -15.17
C GLN A 52 4.72 -25.26 -16.40
N ARG A 53 4.01 -25.60 -17.48
CA ARG A 53 3.97 -24.77 -18.70
C ARG A 53 3.46 -23.34 -18.43
N ARG A 54 2.51 -23.17 -17.49
CA ARG A 54 1.98 -21.85 -17.12
C ARG A 54 2.92 -21.11 -16.17
N VAL A 55 3.61 -21.84 -15.30
CA VAL A 55 4.70 -21.31 -14.46
C VAL A 55 5.82 -20.75 -15.34
N ASP A 56 6.32 -21.54 -16.31
CA ASP A 56 7.35 -21.10 -17.24
C ASP A 56 6.93 -19.87 -18.05
N ALA A 57 5.64 -19.81 -18.43
CA ALA A 57 5.08 -18.64 -19.14
C ALA A 57 4.99 -17.39 -18.24
N GLN A 58 4.73 -17.56 -16.94
CA GLN A 58 4.75 -16.48 -15.96
C GLN A 58 6.19 -15.96 -15.77
N HIS A 59 7.15 -16.86 -15.58
CA HIS A 59 8.57 -16.50 -15.45
C HIS A 59 9.12 -15.83 -16.70
N LYS A 60 8.71 -16.28 -17.90
CA LYS A 60 9.10 -15.65 -19.18
C LYS A 60 8.62 -14.19 -19.29
N ARG A 61 7.58 -13.81 -18.54
CA ARG A 61 7.09 -12.41 -18.45
C ARG A 61 7.80 -11.60 -17.36
N GLY A 62 8.83 -12.15 -16.71
CA GLY A 62 9.55 -11.50 -15.62
C GLY A 62 8.79 -11.47 -14.29
N LYS A 63 7.73 -12.27 -14.14
CA LYS A 63 6.88 -12.31 -12.95
C LYS A 63 7.15 -13.57 -12.14
N LEU A 64 7.16 -13.44 -10.82
CA LEU A 64 7.22 -14.58 -9.92
C LEU A 64 5.86 -15.29 -9.83
N THR A 65 5.88 -16.54 -9.38
CA THR A 65 4.69 -17.27 -8.97
C THR A 65 4.22 -16.84 -7.59
N THR A 66 2.97 -17.15 -7.28
CA THR A 66 2.31 -16.91 -6.00
C THR A 66 3.13 -17.37 -4.79
N ARG A 67 3.69 -18.58 -4.87
CA ARG A 67 4.42 -19.19 -3.74
C ARG A 67 5.83 -18.64 -3.61
N GLU A 68 6.49 -18.31 -4.72
CA GLU A 68 7.77 -17.61 -4.70
C GLU A 68 7.63 -16.22 -4.07
N ARG A 69 6.57 -15.47 -4.43
CA ARG A 69 6.27 -14.16 -3.83
C ARG A 69 6.07 -14.26 -2.31
N ILE A 70 5.28 -15.22 -1.85
CA ILE A 70 5.08 -15.46 -0.40
C ILE A 70 6.40 -15.83 0.29
N SER A 71 7.21 -16.69 -0.33
CA SER A 71 8.48 -17.13 0.25
C SER A 71 9.53 -16.02 0.34
N LEU A 72 9.48 -15.04 -0.56
CA LEU A 72 10.35 -13.84 -0.49
C LEU A 72 9.82 -12.81 0.51
N LEU A 73 8.51 -12.65 0.59
CA LEU A 73 7.88 -11.69 1.49
C LEU A 73 8.03 -12.07 2.95
N LEU A 74 7.82 -13.35 3.29
CA LEU A 74 7.76 -13.83 4.66
C LEU A 74 9.10 -14.38 5.14
N ASP A 75 9.31 -14.37 6.46
CA ASP A 75 10.50 -14.92 7.09
C ASP A 75 10.61 -16.42 6.79
N PRO A 76 11.83 -16.95 6.54
CA PRO A 76 12.03 -18.34 6.18
C PRO A 76 11.37 -19.32 7.17
N GLY A 77 10.58 -20.25 6.64
CA GLY A 77 9.89 -21.27 7.45
C GLY A 77 8.71 -20.77 8.29
N SER A 78 8.31 -19.49 8.17
CA SER A 78 7.21 -18.92 8.97
C SER A 78 5.81 -19.10 8.36
N PHE A 79 5.73 -19.38 7.06
CA PHE A 79 4.45 -19.44 6.35
C PHE A 79 3.64 -20.68 6.75
N VAL A 80 2.40 -20.44 7.18
CA VAL A 80 1.39 -21.47 7.45
C VAL A 80 0.20 -21.23 6.54
N GLU A 81 0.11 -22.06 5.51
CA GLU A 81 -0.97 -22.00 4.52
C GLU A 81 -2.30 -22.47 5.11
N SER A 82 -3.38 -21.80 4.73
CA SER A 82 -4.75 -22.20 5.01
C SER A 82 -5.46 -22.61 3.72
N ASP A 83 -6.38 -23.57 3.82
CA ASP A 83 -7.31 -23.90 2.74
C ASP A 83 -6.64 -24.31 1.41
N MET A 84 -5.49 -24.99 1.49
CA MET A 84 -4.73 -25.50 0.33
C MET A 84 -5.58 -26.43 -0.57
N PHE A 85 -6.51 -27.18 0.01
CA PHE A 85 -7.31 -28.18 -0.73
C PHE A 85 -8.69 -27.71 -1.17
N VAL A 86 -9.05 -26.45 -0.91
CA VAL A 86 -10.35 -25.89 -1.31
C VAL A 86 -10.45 -25.85 -2.83
N GLU A 87 -11.62 -26.22 -3.35
CA GLU A 87 -11.93 -26.18 -4.78
C GLU A 87 -13.25 -25.43 -4.98
N HIS A 88 -13.42 -24.80 -6.13
CA HIS A 88 -14.70 -24.17 -6.47
C HIS A 88 -15.84 -25.20 -6.54
N ARG A 89 -17.06 -24.73 -6.31
CA ARG A 89 -18.29 -25.54 -6.37
C ARG A 89 -19.09 -25.36 -7.67
N CYS A 90 -18.65 -24.47 -8.56
CA CYS A 90 -19.31 -24.23 -9.84
C CYS A 90 -19.37 -25.50 -10.71
N ALA A 91 -20.55 -25.76 -11.29
CA ALA A 91 -20.82 -26.85 -12.22
C ALA A 91 -21.01 -26.37 -13.67
N ASP A 92 -21.39 -25.11 -13.86
CA ASP A 92 -21.73 -24.51 -15.16
C ASP A 92 -20.52 -24.44 -16.10
N PHE A 93 -20.78 -24.31 -17.40
CA PHE A 93 -19.76 -24.14 -18.45
C PHE A 93 -18.61 -25.18 -18.42
N GLY A 94 -18.89 -26.39 -17.94
CA GLY A 94 -17.91 -27.48 -17.83
C GLY A 94 -16.96 -27.37 -16.63
N MET A 95 -17.23 -26.47 -15.69
CA MET A 95 -16.45 -26.29 -14.46
C MET A 95 -16.56 -27.52 -13.53
N ALA A 96 -17.61 -28.34 -13.64
CA ALA A 96 -17.73 -29.60 -12.89
C ALA A 96 -16.63 -30.64 -13.22
N ALA A 97 -15.98 -30.55 -14.38
CA ALA A 97 -15.00 -31.56 -14.79
C ALA A 97 -13.73 -31.53 -13.92
N GLU A 98 -13.22 -32.70 -13.54
CA GLU A 98 -12.00 -32.86 -12.70
C GLU A 98 -10.79 -32.05 -13.22
N LYS A 99 -10.61 -31.97 -14.55
CA LYS A 99 -9.53 -31.18 -15.17
C LYS A 99 -9.59 -29.67 -14.88
N ASN A 100 -10.75 -29.19 -14.44
CA ASN A 100 -11.01 -27.80 -14.08
C ASN A 100 -11.02 -27.59 -12.56
N LYS A 101 -10.84 -28.64 -11.76
CA LYS A 101 -10.73 -28.56 -10.29
C LYS A 101 -9.28 -28.39 -9.89
N PHE A 102 -8.92 -27.16 -9.51
CA PHE A 102 -7.59 -26.84 -8.99
C PHE A 102 -7.67 -26.66 -7.47
N PRO A 103 -6.93 -27.48 -6.68
CA PRO A 103 -6.79 -27.25 -5.25
C PRO A 103 -6.23 -25.85 -4.98
N GLY A 104 -6.90 -25.09 -4.11
CA GLY A 104 -6.61 -23.71 -3.75
C GLY A 104 -7.47 -22.67 -4.47
N ASP A 105 -8.10 -23.02 -5.59
CA ASP A 105 -9.07 -22.21 -6.35
C ASP A 105 -8.57 -20.83 -6.84
N SER A 106 -7.29 -20.75 -7.25
CA SER A 106 -6.56 -19.57 -7.75
C SER A 106 -6.05 -18.56 -6.72
N VAL A 107 -6.04 -18.90 -5.43
CA VAL A 107 -5.41 -18.07 -4.39
C VAL A 107 -4.72 -18.93 -3.33
N VAL A 108 -3.53 -18.50 -2.90
CA VAL A 108 -2.85 -19.03 -1.72
C VAL A 108 -3.06 -18.04 -0.58
N THR A 109 -3.59 -18.52 0.54
CA THR A 109 -3.87 -17.71 1.72
C THR A 109 -3.22 -18.31 2.96
N GLY A 110 -2.84 -17.47 3.91
CA GLY A 110 -2.28 -17.95 5.16
C GLY A 110 -1.73 -16.82 6.02
N ARG A 111 -0.87 -17.23 6.96
CA ARG A 111 -0.18 -16.32 7.87
C ARG A 111 1.31 -16.63 7.89
N GLY A 112 2.11 -15.65 8.28
CA GLY A 112 3.54 -15.86 8.55
C GLY A 112 4.11 -14.70 9.34
N ARG A 113 5.41 -14.47 9.20
CA ARG A 113 6.09 -13.38 9.89
C ARG A 113 6.89 -12.52 8.92
N ILE A 114 6.98 -11.22 9.21
CA ILE A 114 7.95 -10.30 8.59
C ILE A 114 8.73 -9.68 9.73
N ASN A 115 10.04 -9.94 9.77
CA ASN A 115 10.94 -9.50 10.85
C ASN A 115 10.41 -9.94 12.23
N GLY A 116 9.94 -11.18 12.33
CA GLY A 116 9.39 -11.77 13.54
C GLY A 116 7.94 -11.37 13.86
N ARG A 117 7.35 -10.40 13.15
CA ARG A 117 6.02 -9.84 13.45
C ARG A 117 4.93 -10.50 12.60
N LEU A 118 3.79 -10.81 13.20
CA LEU A 118 2.70 -11.55 12.55
C LEU A 118 2.07 -10.76 11.39
N VAL A 119 1.82 -11.44 10.27
CA VAL A 119 1.09 -10.88 9.13
C VAL A 119 0.24 -11.97 8.47
N TYR A 120 -0.92 -11.57 7.94
CA TYR A 120 -1.75 -12.40 7.08
C TYR A 120 -1.52 -12.00 5.62
N VAL A 121 -1.49 -13.00 4.73
CA VAL A 121 -1.22 -12.76 3.32
C VAL A 121 -2.16 -13.60 2.46
N PHE A 122 -2.64 -12.98 1.37
CA PHE A 122 -3.15 -13.71 0.23
C PHE A 122 -2.35 -13.34 -1.01
N SER A 123 -2.07 -14.34 -1.85
CA SER A 123 -1.45 -14.12 -3.15
C SER A 123 -2.26 -14.85 -4.20
N GLN A 124 -2.63 -14.13 -5.26
CA GLN A 124 -3.41 -14.70 -6.36
C GLN A 124 -2.50 -15.48 -7.31
N ASP A 125 -3.01 -16.58 -7.84
CA ASP A 125 -2.30 -17.46 -8.78
C ASP A 125 -2.84 -17.29 -10.19
N PHE A 126 -2.14 -16.48 -10.97
CA PHE A 126 -2.47 -16.21 -12.37
C PHE A 126 -2.42 -17.48 -13.24
N THR A 127 -1.67 -18.50 -12.84
CA THR A 127 -1.59 -19.75 -13.59
C THR A 127 -2.90 -20.53 -13.53
N VAL A 128 -3.71 -20.35 -12.49
CA VAL A 128 -5.02 -21.01 -12.30
C VAL A 128 -6.14 -20.06 -12.73
N PHE A 129 -6.80 -20.36 -13.85
CA PHE A 129 -7.88 -19.53 -14.43
C PHE A 129 -7.56 -18.02 -14.52
N GLY A 130 -6.30 -17.64 -14.78
CA GLY A 130 -5.91 -16.24 -14.86
C GLY A 130 -6.04 -15.50 -13.51
N GLY A 131 -5.98 -16.22 -12.39
CA GLY A 131 -6.19 -15.64 -11.06
C GLY A 131 -7.63 -15.19 -10.81
N SER A 132 -8.60 -15.60 -11.65
CA SER A 132 -9.98 -15.13 -11.57
C SER A 132 -10.64 -15.51 -10.25
N LEU A 133 -11.39 -14.57 -9.69
CA LEU A 133 -12.04 -14.68 -8.38
C LEU A 133 -13.37 -15.44 -8.49
N SER A 134 -13.44 -16.58 -7.81
CA SER A 134 -14.64 -17.39 -7.57
C SER A 134 -15.19 -17.19 -6.16
N GLY A 135 -16.35 -17.80 -5.87
CA GLY A 135 -16.89 -17.80 -4.51
C GLY A 135 -15.94 -18.45 -3.48
N ALA A 136 -15.29 -19.57 -3.83
CA ALA A 136 -14.35 -20.24 -2.93
C ALA A 136 -13.01 -19.47 -2.79
N HIS A 137 -12.51 -18.84 -3.85
CA HIS A 137 -11.39 -17.90 -3.78
C HIS A 137 -11.70 -16.76 -2.79
N ALA A 138 -12.87 -16.14 -2.91
CA ALA A 138 -13.28 -15.05 -2.03
C ALA A 138 -13.41 -15.48 -0.57
N GLN A 139 -14.02 -16.63 -0.32
CA GLN A 139 -14.16 -17.20 1.04
C GLN A 139 -12.80 -17.42 1.70
N LYS A 140 -11.78 -17.85 0.95
CA LYS A 140 -10.42 -18.00 1.48
C LYS A 140 -9.79 -16.68 1.90
N ILE A 141 -9.95 -15.63 1.10
CA ILE A 141 -9.46 -14.28 1.44
C ILE A 141 -10.22 -13.73 2.65
N CYS A 142 -11.54 -13.82 2.63
CA CYS A 142 -12.40 -13.38 3.72
C CYS A 142 -12.01 -14.02 5.06
N LYS A 143 -11.74 -15.33 5.06
CA LYS A 143 -11.34 -16.08 6.26
C LYS A 143 -10.07 -15.52 6.89
N ILE A 144 -9.04 -15.23 6.10
CA ILE A 144 -7.79 -14.69 6.66
C ILE A 144 -7.94 -13.23 7.10
N MET A 145 -8.79 -12.44 6.44
CA MET A 145 -9.09 -11.07 6.87
C MET A 145 -9.82 -11.07 8.22
N ASP A 146 -10.81 -11.96 8.40
CA ASP A 146 -11.53 -12.12 9.67
C ASP A 146 -10.58 -12.56 10.79
N GLN A 147 -9.67 -13.49 10.50
CA GLN A 147 -8.63 -13.92 11.44
C GLN A 147 -7.66 -12.79 11.79
N ALA A 148 -7.20 -12.03 10.80
CA ALA A 148 -6.29 -10.90 10.98
C ALA A 148 -6.91 -9.81 11.86
N MET A 149 -8.18 -9.47 11.63
CA MET A 149 -8.93 -8.54 12.47
C MET A 149 -9.10 -9.07 13.90
N THR A 150 -9.34 -10.37 14.07
CA THR A 150 -9.53 -10.99 15.40
C THR A 150 -8.27 -10.87 16.27
N VAL A 151 -7.09 -10.98 15.66
CA VAL A 151 -5.81 -10.97 16.40
C VAL A 151 -5.07 -9.63 16.36
N GLY A 152 -5.57 -8.66 15.59
CA GLY A 152 -4.90 -7.37 15.39
C GLY A 152 -3.60 -7.50 14.60
N ALA A 153 -3.64 -8.12 13.41
CA ALA A 153 -2.47 -8.24 12.53
C ALA A 153 -2.74 -7.65 11.13
N PRO A 154 -1.71 -7.11 10.45
CA PRO A 154 -1.88 -6.58 9.09
C PRO A 154 -2.26 -7.65 8.07
N VAL A 155 -2.90 -7.22 6.98
CA VAL A 155 -3.20 -8.07 5.80
C VAL A 155 -2.49 -7.50 4.58
N ILE A 156 -1.76 -8.37 3.88
CA ILE A 156 -1.10 -8.06 2.60
C ILE A 156 -1.77 -8.85 1.47
N GLY A 157 -2.25 -8.13 0.45
CA GLY A 157 -2.76 -8.70 -0.79
C GLY A 157 -1.75 -8.61 -1.92
N LEU A 158 -1.34 -9.74 -2.49
CA LEU A 158 -0.49 -9.80 -3.68
C LEU A 158 -1.39 -10.11 -4.89
N ASN A 159 -1.76 -9.07 -5.61
CA ASN A 159 -2.81 -9.10 -6.62
C ASN A 159 -2.24 -9.41 -8.02
N ASP A 160 -2.80 -10.44 -8.66
CA ASP A 160 -2.44 -10.90 -10.01
C ASP A 160 -3.64 -11.68 -10.59
N SER A 161 -4.67 -10.93 -11.00
CA SER A 161 -5.98 -11.47 -11.36
C SER A 161 -6.60 -10.76 -12.55
N GLY A 162 -7.09 -11.55 -13.51
CA GLY A 162 -7.92 -11.06 -14.62
C GLY A 162 -9.32 -10.56 -14.22
N GLY A 163 -9.68 -10.59 -12.93
CA GLY A 163 -10.96 -10.09 -12.44
C GLY A 163 -11.94 -11.20 -12.03
N ALA A 164 -13.24 -10.95 -12.25
CA ALA A 164 -14.30 -11.88 -11.88
C ALA A 164 -14.24 -13.18 -12.69
N ARG A 165 -14.51 -14.32 -12.05
CA ARG A 165 -14.69 -15.58 -12.76
C ARG A 165 -16.06 -15.61 -13.42
N ILE A 166 -16.09 -15.29 -14.70
CA ILE A 166 -17.32 -15.14 -15.51
C ILE A 166 -18.20 -16.40 -15.43
N GLN A 167 -17.61 -17.59 -15.39
CA GLN A 167 -18.32 -18.87 -15.32
C GLN A 167 -19.17 -19.03 -14.05
N GLU A 168 -18.86 -18.30 -12.98
CA GLU A 168 -19.63 -18.35 -11.72
C GLU A 168 -20.66 -17.21 -11.60
N GLY A 169 -20.70 -16.29 -12.57
CA GLY A 169 -21.68 -15.21 -12.63
C GLY A 169 -21.78 -14.42 -11.33
N VAL A 170 -22.99 -14.34 -10.76
CA VAL A 170 -23.29 -13.54 -9.56
C VAL A 170 -22.57 -14.03 -8.31
N GLU A 171 -22.16 -15.31 -8.24
CA GLU A 171 -21.39 -15.84 -7.10
C GLU A 171 -20.02 -15.14 -7.00
N SER A 172 -19.38 -14.89 -8.15
CA SER A 172 -18.12 -14.13 -8.20
C SER A 172 -18.31 -12.68 -7.73
N LEU A 173 -19.43 -12.05 -8.10
CA LEU A 173 -19.77 -10.69 -7.66
C LEU A 173 -20.05 -10.63 -6.15
N ALA A 174 -20.77 -11.62 -5.61
CA ALA A 174 -20.99 -11.75 -4.17
C ALA A 174 -19.65 -11.91 -3.42
N GLY A 175 -18.75 -12.73 -3.96
CA GLY A 175 -17.40 -12.88 -3.43
C GLY A 175 -16.60 -11.57 -3.37
N TYR A 176 -16.72 -10.70 -4.39
CA TYR A 176 -16.13 -9.36 -4.32
C TYR A 176 -16.74 -8.51 -3.22
N ALA A 177 -18.07 -8.47 -3.12
CA ALA A 177 -18.76 -7.69 -2.10
C ALA A 177 -18.36 -8.11 -0.67
N ASP A 178 -18.19 -9.40 -0.43
CA ASP A 178 -17.74 -9.94 0.86
C ASP A 178 -16.32 -9.47 1.24
N ILE A 179 -15.43 -9.33 0.24
CA ILE A 179 -14.07 -8.80 0.44
C ILE A 179 -14.12 -7.29 0.68
N PHE A 180 -14.90 -6.55 -0.11
CA PHE A 180 -15.02 -5.09 0.04
C PHE A 180 -15.56 -4.70 1.42
N LEU A 181 -16.57 -5.43 1.91
CA LEU A 181 -17.10 -5.22 3.25
C LEU A 181 -16.00 -5.38 4.30
N ARG A 182 -15.16 -6.42 4.19
CA ARG A 182 -14.04 -6.63 5.12
C ARG A 182 -12.96 -5.57 4.99
N ASN A 183 -12.69 -5.06 3.79
CA ASN A 183 -11.77 -3.94 3.63
C ASN A 183 -12.25 -2.70 4.39
N VAL A 184 -13.54 -2.39 4.30
CA VAL A 184 -14.16 -1.27 5.02
C VAL A 184 -14.15 -1.51 6.54
N LEU A 185 -14.50 -2.71 6.98
CA LEU A 185 -14.51 -3.06 8.42
C LEU A 185 -13.10 -3.06 9.04
N ALA A 186 -12.07 -3.39 8.27
CA ALA A 186 -10.68 -3.39 8.71
C ALA A 186 -9.99 -2.01 8.60
N SER A 187 -10.58 -1.06 7.86
CA SER A 187 -10.00 0.28 7.63
C SER A 187 -9.80 1.03 8.93
N GLY A 188 -8.56 1.45 9.22
CA GLY A 188 -8.19 2.10 10.48
C GLY A 188 -8.17 1.17 11.71
N VAL A 189 -8.32 -0.15 11.53
CA VAL A 189 -8.23 -1.17 12.60
C VAL A 189 -6.93 -1.95 12.50
N ILE A 190 -6.66 -2.51 11.33
CA ILE A 190 -5.40 -3.19 10.99
C ILE A 190 -4.86 -2.61 9.68
N PRO A 191 -3.54 -2.49 9.50
CA PRO A 191 -3.00 -2.04 8.22
C PRO A 191 -3.31 -3.03 7.10
N GLN A 192 -3.76 -2.48 5.98
CA GLN A 192 -4.09 -3.21 4.76
C GLN A 192 -3.20 -2.71 3.62
N ILE A 193 -2.44 -3.62 3.01
CA ILE A 193 -1.51 -3.27 1.93
C ILE A 193 -1.83 -4.13 0.70
N SER A 194 -1.95 -3.49 -0.45
CA SER A 194 -2.13 -4.14 -1.75
C SER A 194 -0.89 -3.92 -2.61
N LEU A 195 -0.31 -5.00 -3.11
CA LEU A 195 0.77 -4.97 -4.09
C LEU A 195 0.28 -5.59 -5.39
N ILE A 196 0.13 -4.77 -6.41
CA ILE A 196 -0.31 -5.18 -7.74
C ILE A 196 0.90 -5.67 -8.52
N MET A 197 0.95 -6.98 -8.76
CA MET A 197 2.07 -7.66 -9.41
C MET A 197 1.62 -8.35 -10.70
N GLY A 198 0.58 -7.82 -11.34
CA GLY A 198 -0.06 -8.40 -12.51
C GLY A 198 -1.31 -7.63 -12.94
N PRO A 199 -2.17 -8.25 -13.75
CA PRO A 199 -3.45 -7.68 -14.10
C PRO A 199 -4.32 -7.46 -12.84
N CYS A 200 -5.07 -6.37 -12.82
CA CYS A 200 -6.16 -6.13 -11.88
C CYS A 200 -7.26 -5.38 -12.63
N ALA A 201 -8.28 -6.11 -13.09
CA ALA A 201 -9.31 -5.56 -13.99
C ALA A 201 -10.73 -5.68 -13.41
N GLY A 202 -11.59 -4.73 -13.75
CA GLY A 202 -13.01 -4.76 -13.39
C GLY A 202 -13.23 -4.54 -11.91
N GLY A 203 -14.07 -5.36 -11.29
CA GLY A 203 -14.38 -5.25 -9.85
C GLY A 203 -13.17 -5.43 -8.94
N ALA A 204 -12.11 -6.12 -9.40
CA ALA A 204 -10.93 -6.39 -8.58
C ALA A 204 -10.24 -5.13 -8.06
N VAL A 205 -10.34 -4.02 -8.80
CA VAL A 205 -9.63 -2.78 -8.50
C VAL A 205 -10.17 -2.07 -7.25
N TYR A 206 -11.41 -2.34 -6.86
CA TYR A 206 -12.02 -1.68 -5.71
C TYR A 206 -11.46 -2.18 -4.38
N SER A 207 -10.98 -3.43 -4.28
CA SER A 207 -10.38 -3.91 -3.03
C SER A 207 -9.07 -3.17 -2.73
N PRO A 208 -8.08 -3.08 -3.65
CA PRO A 208 -6.90 -2.21 -3.46
C PRO A 208 -7.23 -0.74 -3.25
N ALA A 209 -8.29 -0.22 -3.87
CA ALA A 209 -8.72 1.16 -3.65
C ALA A 209 -9.26 1.41 -2.22
N LEU A 210 -9.66 0.36 -1.50
CA LEU A 210 -10.13 0.40 -0.12
C LEU A 210 -9.05 0.03 0.91
N THR A 211 -7.86 -0.40 0.49
CA THR A 211 -6.72 -0.64 1.39
C THR A 211 -5.93 0.64 1.63
N ASP A 212 -5.12 0.67 2.68
CA ASP A 212 -4.39 1.88 3.09
C ASP A 212 -3.27 2.24 2.09
N PHE A 213 -2.60 1.23 1.53
CA PHE A 213 -1.50 1.42 0.58
C PHE A 213 -1.61 0.46 -0.59
N THR A 214 -1.76 1.03 -1.79
CA THR A 214 -1.59 0.34 -3.08
C THR A 214 -0.23 0.64 -3.70
N PHE A 215 0.57 -0.40 -3.93
CA PHE A 215 1.84 -0.37 -4.66
C PHE A 215 1.74 -1.17 -5.96
N MET A 216 2.56 -0.85 -6.95
CA MET A 216 2.55 -1.52 -8.26
C MET A 216 3.95 -1.93 -8.71
N VAL A 217 4.03 -2.93 -9.58
CA VAL A 217 5.27 -3.31 -10.28
C VAL A 217 5.24 -2.74 -11.70
N LYS A 218 6.32 -2.06 -12.11
CA LYS A 218 6.43 -1.46 -13.44
C LYS A 218 6.34 -2.51 -14.54
N ASP A 219 5.77 -2.11 -15.68
CA ASP A 219 5.68 -2.83 -16.96
C ASP A 219 4.97 -4.20 -16.95
N THR A 220 4.66 -4.75 -15.77
CA THR A 220 4.11 -6.11 -15.59
C THR A 220 2.76 -6.09 -14.86
N SER A 221 2.36 -4.94 -14.32
CA SER A 221 1.12 -4.76 -13.58
C SER A 221 0.29 -3.61 -14.14
N TYR A 222 -1.04 -3.75 -14.06
CA TYR A 222 -1.97 -2.70 -14.48
C TYR A 222 -3.30 -2.80 -13.72
N LEU A 223 -3.97 -1.66 -13.57
CA LEU A 223 -5.21 -1.51 -12.82
C LEU A 223 -6.22 -0.68 -13.63
N PHE A 224 -7.40 -1.21 -13.92
CA PHE A 224 -8.48 -0.42 -14.54
C PHE A 224 -9.86 -1.03 -14.31
N ILE A 225 -10.89 -0.19 -14.23
CA ILE A 225 -12.29 -0.64 -14.13
C ILE A 225 -12.73 -1.24 -15.47
N THR A 226 -12.50 -0.51 -16.56
CA THR A 226 -12.94 -0.89 -17.91
C THR A 226 -11.71 -1.13 -18.79
N GLY A 227 -11.64 -2.28 -19.45
CA GLY A 227 -10.49 -2.62 -20.29
C GLY A 227 -10.43 -1.85 -21.61
N PRO A 228 -9.24 -1.77 -22.25
CA PRO A 228 -9.03 -1.02 -23.47
C PRO A 228 -9.97 -1.38 -24.62
N ASP A 229 -10.27 -2.66 -24.79
CA ASP A 229 -11.17 -3.13 -25.86
C ASP A 229 -12.58 -2.53 -25.72
N VAL A 230 -13.05 -2.39 -24.47
CA VAL A 230 -14.36 -1.79 -24.18
C VAL A 230 -14.30 -0.27 -24.36
N VAL A 231 -13.22 0.38 -23.91
CA VAL A 231 -12.99 1.82 -24.14
C VAL A 231 -13.05 2.12 -25.64
N LYS A 232 -12.33 1.36 -26.46
CA LYS A 232 -12.35 1.49 -27.91
C LYS A 232 -13.75 1.32 -28.49
N SER A 233 -14.48 0.29 -28.06
CA SER A 233 -15.83 0.02 -28.60
C SER A 233 -16.87 1.11 -28.27
N VAL A 234 -16.70 1.84 -27.16
CA VAL A 234 -17.68 2.82 -26.67
C VAL A 234 -17.29 4.25 -27.04
N THR A 235 -16.00 4.58 -26.95
CA THR A 235 -15.48 5.96 -27.13
C THR A 235 -14.73 6.16 -28.44
N ASN A 236 -14.41 5.07 -29.17
CA ASN A 236 -13.51 5.05 -30.32
C ASN A 236 -12.07 5.53 -30.00
N GLU A 237 -11.67 5.54 -28.73
CA GLU A 237 -10.30 5.85 -28.32
C GLU A 237 -9.42 4.58 -28.38
N ASP A 238 -8.29 4.69 -29.08
CA ASP A 238 -7.26 3.65 -29.11
C ASP A 238 -6.24 3.90 -27.99
N VAL A 239 -6.31 3.10 -26.94
CA VAL A 239 -5.39 3.16 -25.79
C VAL A 239 -4.83 1.77 -25.48
N THR A 240 -3.56 1.69 -25.06
CA THR A 240 -2.97 0.43 -24.61
C THR A 240 -3.27 0.15 -23.13
N GLN A 241 -3.03 -1.09 -22.66
CA GLN A 241 -3.18 -1.45 -21.24
C GLN A 241 -2.26 -0.61 -20.33
N GLU A 242 -1.02 -0.38 -20.77
CA GLU A 242 -0.04 0.40 -20.00
C GLU A 242 -0.41 1.89 -19.95
N GLU A 243 -0.89 2.46 -21.07
CA GLU A 243 -1.35 3.86 -21.08
C GLU A 243 -2.57 4.05 -20.20
N LEU A 244 -3.54 3.12 -20.28
CA LEU A 244 -4.80 3.23 -19.56
C LEU A 244 -4.64 3.04 -18.04
N GLY A 245 -3.86 2.06 -17.62
CA GLY A 245 -3.81 1.63 -16.22
C GLY A 245 -2.45 1.11 -15.76
N GLY A 246 -1.37 1.43 -16.47
CA GLY A 246 -0.02 1.07 -16.08
C GLY A 246 0.44 1.77 -14.80
N ALA A 247 1.53 1.26 -14.22
CA ALA A 247 2.09 1.77 -12.96
C ALA A 247 2.46 3.27 -13.07
N ARG A 248 2.94 3.72 -14.22
CA ARG A 248 3.25 5.14 -14.46
C ARG A 248 1.99 6.00 -14.38
N THR A 249 0.93 5.62 -15.07
CA THR A 249 -0.36 6.34 -15.08
C THR A 249 -0.91 6.49 -13.66
N HIS A 250 -0.84 5.44 -12.83
CA HIS A 250 -1.32 5.49 -11.46
C HIS A 250 -0.44 6.23 -10.47
N THR A 251 0.87 6.30 -10.71
CA THR A 251 1.81 7.01 -9.82
C THR A 251 2.05 8.47 -10.20
N THR A 252 1.64 8.90 -11.41
CA THR A 252 1.86 10.29 -11.85
C THR A 252 0.58 11.06 -12.13
N MET A 253 -0.49 10.40 -12.58
CA MET A 253 -1.69 11.08 -13.08
C MET A 253 -2.93 10.84 -12.23
N SER A 254 -3.29 9.59 -11.97
CA SER A 254 -4.53 9.31 -11.20
C SER A 254 -4.35 9.33 -9.69
N GLY A 255 -3.13 9.10 -9.19
CA GLY A 255 -2.85 9.07 -7.75
C GLY A 255 -3.40 7.85 -7.02
N VAL A 256 -3.78 6.78 -7.74
CA VAL A 256 -4.28 5.52 -7.14
C VAL A 256 -3.14 4.71 -6.53
N ALA A 257 -1.97 4.73 -7.15
CA ALA A 257 -0.80 3.99 -6.66
C ALA A 257 0.14 4.92 -5.88
N HIS A 258 0.56 4.45 -4.71
CA HIS A 258 1.41 5.20 -3.80
C HIS A 258 2.88 5.17 -4.23
N ARG A 259 3.34 4.05 -4.83
CA ARG A 259 4.69 3.89 -5.37
C ARG A 259 4.70 2.76 -6.38
N ALA A 260 5.64 2.83 -7.33
CA ALA A 260 5.91 1.76 -8.30
C ALA A 260 7.35 1.28 -8.17
N PHE A 261 7.53 -0.04 -8.19
CA PHE A 261 8.81 -0.75 -8.04
C PHE A 261 9.25 -1.38 -9.36
N GLU A 262 10.55 -1.66 -9.51
CA GLU A 262 11.11 -2.11 -10.80
C GLU A 262 10.68 -3.53 -11.18
N ASN A 263 10.59 -4.43 -10.20
CA ASN A 263 10.23 -5.84 -10.43
C ASN A 263 9.68 -6.47 -9.14
N ASP A 264 9.22 -7.73 -9.24
CA ASP A 264 8.64 -8.47 -8.11
C ASP A 264 9.57 -8.57 -6.90
N VAL A 265 10.87 -8.79 -7.10
CA VAL A 265 11.84 -8.92 -6.00
C VAL A 265 12.04 -7.58 -5.29
N ASP A 266 12.29 -6.53 -6.06
CA ASP A 266 12.42 -5.16 -5.56
C ASP A 266 11.18 -4.73 -4.76
N ALA A 267 9.99 -5.01 -5.30
CA ALA A 267 8.73 -4.68 -4.65
C ALA A 267 8.55 -5.38 -3.29
N LEU A 268 8.86 -6.68 -3.21
CA LEU A 268 8.70 -7.47 -1.99
C LEU A 268 9.74 -7.09 -0.92
N CYS A 269 10.97 -6.78 -1.32
CA CYS A 269 12.00 -6.26 -0.42
C CYS A 269 11.61 -4.90 0.17
N ASN A 270 11.22 -3.94 -0.68
CA ASN A 270 10.75 -2.63 -0.23
C ASN A 270 9.49 -2.74 0.64
N LEU A 271 8.59 -3.70 0.36
CA LEU A 271 7.41 -3.93 1.19
C LEU A 271 7.79 -4.42 2.60
N ARG A 272 8.81 -5.26 2.73
CA ARG A 272 9.34 -5.68 4.05
C ARG A 272 9.92 -4.50 4.83
N GLU A 273 10.61 -3.58 4.17
CA GLU A 273 11.11 -2.34 4.78
C GLU A 273 9.97 -1.42 5.21
N PHE A 274 8.99 -1.22 4.33
CA PHE A 274 7.81 -0.41 4.60
C PHE A 274 7.00 -0.94 5.79
N PHE A 275 6.85 -2.27 5.88
CA PHE A 275 6.15 -2.94 6.98
C PHE A 275 6.75 -2.62 8.36
N ASN A 276 8.05 -2.30 8.42
CA ASN A 276 8.72 -1.92 9.67
C ASN A 276 8.38 -0.50 10.15
N TYR A 277 7.62 0.30 9.40
CA TYR A 277 7.11 1.59 9.90
C TYR A 277 5.73 1.46 10.56
N LEU A 278 4.95 0.46 10.19
CA LEU A 278 3.55 0.37 10.59
C LEU A 278 3.38 -0.37 11.93
N PRO A 279 2.44 0.01 12.80
CA PRO A 279 1.99 -0.84 13.91
C PRO A 279 1.28 -2.09 13.38
N LEU A 280 1.00 -3.08 14.24
CA LEU A 280 0.23 -4.27 13.83
C LEU A 280 -1.28 -4.01 13.77
N SER A 281 -1.77 -3.13 14.65
CA SER A 281 -3.16 -2.70 14.71
C SER A 281 -3.24 -1.28 15.28
N ASN A 282 -4.44 -0.70 15.32
CA ASN A 282 -4.69 0.60 15.96
C ASN A 282 -4.58 0.59 17.50
N GLN A 283 -4.41 -0.59 18.12
CA GLN A 283 -4.16 -0.73 19.56
C GLN A 283 -2.66 -0.88 19.87
N ASP A 284 -1.85 -1.22 18.87
CA ASP A 284 -0.43 -1.44 19.04
C ASP A 284 0.37 -0.16 18.77
N PRO A 285 1.46 0.10 19.52
CA PRO A 285 2.39 1.14 19.15
C PRO A 285 3.11 0.80 17.83
N ALA A 286 3.56 1.83 17.12
CA ALA A 286 4.48 1.63 16.01
C ALA A 286 5.78 0.99 16.52
N PRO A 287 6.43 0.13 15.71
CA PRO A 287 7.69 -0.51 16.10
C PRO A 287 8.77 0.55 16.36
N ILE A 288 9.57 0.30 17.40
CA ILE A 288 10.74 1.09 17.74
C ILE A 288 11.97 0.32 17.26
N CYS A 289 12.84 0.99 16.51
CA CYS A 289 14.12 0.44 16.07
C CYS A 289 15.25 0.99 16.92
N GLU A 290 16.31 0.21 17.09
CA GLU A 290 17.57 0.73 17.61
C GLU A 290 18.07 1.83 16.65
N CYS A 291 18.52 2.94 17.21
CA CYS A 291 18.99 4.09 16.46
C CYS A 291 20.36 4.51 16.99
N HIS A 292 21.33 4.62 16.08
CA HIS A 292 22.68 5.09 16.42
C HIS A 292 22.90 6.57 16.08
N ASP A 293 21.90 7.22 15.46
CA ASP A 293 21.92 8.66 15.17
C ASP A 293 21.51 9.47 16.42
N PRO A 294 22.42 10.24 17.04
CA PRO A 294 22.11 10.95 18.29
C PRO A 294 20.90 11.87 18.15
N SER A 295 19.99 11.77 19.12
CA SER A 295 18.75 12.55 19.12
C SER A 295 19.01 14.06 19.28
N ASP A 296 20.11 14.43 19.91
CA ASP A 296 20.53 15.79 20.25
C ASP A 296 21.54 16.40 19.26
N ARG A 297 21.88 15.70 18.15
CA ARG A 297 22.85 16.26 17.20
C ARG A 297 22.35 17.55 16.57
N MET A 298 23.26 18.50 16.47
CA MET A 298 23.07 19.72 15.70
C MET A 298 23.27 19.43 14.21
N VAL A 299 22.59 20.20 13.36
CA VAL A 299 22.58 20.02 11.90
C VAL A 299 22.97 21.34 11.20
N PRO A 300 24.27 21.73 11.23
CA PRO A 300 24.72 23.06 10.78
C PRO A 300 24.33 23.42 9.34
N GLU A 301 24.20 22.43 8.46
CA GLU A 301 23.77 22.63 7.07
C GLU A 301 22.39 23.30 6.95
N LEU A 302 21.51 23.14 7.94
CA LEU A 302 20.18 23.75 7.95
C LEU A 302 20.21 25.29 8.08
N ASP A 303 21.29 25.86 8.61
CA ASP A 303 21.40 27.31 8.80
C ASP A 303 21.54 28.06 7.46
N THR A 304 21.84 27.34 6.37
CA THR A 304 22.09 27.92 5.04
C THR A 304 21.21 27.35 3.92
N ILE A 305 20.43 26.30 4.21
CA ILE A 305 19.65 25.56 3.20
C ILE A 305 18.49 26.39 2.62
N VAL A 306 17.89 27.27 3.42
CA VAL A 306 16.81 28.18 2.97
C VAL A 306 17.45 29.47 2.47
N PRO A 307 17.29 29.80 1.17
CA PRO A 307 17.80 31.06 0.63
C PRO A 307 17.10 32.26 1.28
N LEU A 308 17.89 33.29 1.61
CA LEU A 308 17.37 34.58 2.07
C LEU A 308 16.48 35.27 1.02
N GLU A 309 16.78 35.05 -0.27
CA GLU A 309 15.97 35.57 -1.36
C GLU A 309 14.64 34.81 -1.46
N SER A 310 13.52 35.52 -1.28
CA SER A 310 12.19 34.93 -1.17
C SER A 310 11.67 34.28 -2.47
N THR A 311 12.26 34.62 -3.62
CA THR A 311 11.96 34.10 -4.97
C THR A 311 12.66 32.76 -5.24
N LYS A 312 13.80 32.49 -4.58
CA LYS A 312 14.61 31.30 -4.83
C LYS A 312 14.00 30.09 -4.13
N ALA A 313 13.82 29.00 -4.86
CA ALA A 313 13.33 27.73 -4.30
C ALA A 313 14.47 26.92 -3.66
N TYR A 314 14.11 26.03 -2.75
CA TYR A 314 14.98 25.01 -2.17
C TYR A 314 14.25 23.67 -2.16
N ASN A 315 14.97 22.57 -1.91
CA ASN A 315 14.37 21.24 -1.84
C ASN A 315 14.00 20.90 -0.40
N MET A 316 12.71 20.69 -0.12
CA MET A 316 12.28 20.30 1.23
C MET A 316 12.81 18.91 1.64
N VAL A 317 13.02 18.02 0.68
CA VAL A 317 13.54 16.67 0.92
C VAL A 317 14.95 16.72 1.52
N ASP A 318 15.76 17.72 1.16
CA ASP A 318 17.10 17.91 1.72
C ASP A 318 17.03 18.24 3.22
N ILE A 319 16.05 19.04 3.65
CA ILE A 319 15.79 19.32 5.08
C ILE A 319 15.34 18.05 5.79
N ILE A 320 14.41 17.30 5.19
CA ILE A 320 13.87 16.05 5.76
C ILE A 320 15.02 15.06 6.00
N HIS A 321 15.84 14.75 4.98
CA HIS A 321 16.97 13.84 5.14
C HIS A 321 17.98 14.30 6.19
N SER A 322 18.18 15.62 6.34
CA SER A 322 19.14 16.15 7.30
C SER A 322 18.69 15.98 8.76
N VAL A 323 17.36 15.95 8.99
CA VAL A 323 16.74 15.91 10.32
C VAL A 323 16.43 14.50 10.81
N ILE A 324 16.03 13.59 9.92
CA ILE A 324 15.60 12.23 10.28
C ILE A 324 16.76 11.30 10.60
N ASP A 325 16.45 10.19 11.29
CA ASP A 325 17.41 9.15 11.62
C ASP A 325 18.04 8.55 10.36
N GLU A 326 19.37 8.51 10.30
CA GLU A 326 20.15 7.80 9.28
C GLU A 326 19.82 8.22 7.83
N ARG A 327 19.13 9.36 7.67
CA ARG A 327 18.62 9.87 6.39
C ARG A 327 17.64 8.92 5.68
N GLU A 328 17.06 7.95 6.39
CA GLU A 328 16.13 6.97 5.82
C GLU A 328 14.70 7.53 5.71
N PHE A 329 14.28 7.81 4.47
CA PHE A 329 12.94 8.32 4.18
C PHE A 329 12.21 7.42 3.18
N PHE A 330 11.11 6.82 3.61
CA PHE A 330 10.20 6.10 2.72
C PHE A 330 9.15 7.08 2.20
N GLU A 331 9.45 7.74 1.08
CA GLU A 331 8.55 8.68 0.43
C GLU A 331 7.33 7.96 -0.17
N ILE A 332 6.15 8.54 0.07
CA ILE A 332 4.87 8.09 -0.45
C ILE A 332 4.44 9.07 -1.55
N MET A 333 4.02 8.52 -2.69
CA MET A 333 3.59 9.28 -3.87
C MET A 333 4.63 10.27 -4.43
N PRO A 334 5.93 9.92 -4.57
CA PRO A 334 6.98 10.85 -5.01
C PRO A 334 6.74 11.45 -6.41
N ASN A 335 5.92 10.79 -7.23
CA ASN A 335 5.64 11.21 -8.60
C ASN A 335 4.26 11.86 -8.81
N TYR A 336 3.45 11.98 -7.77
CA TYR A 336 2.11 12.56 -7.81
C TYR A 336 2.03 13.78 -6.89
N ALA A 337 1.36 14.85 -7.31
CA ALA A 337 1.20 16.08 -6.52
C ALA A 337 2.53 16.60 -5.91
N LYS A 338 3.59 16.70 -6.74
CA LYS A 338 4.98 17.01 -6.35
C LYS A 338 5.20 18.33 -5.59
N ASN A 339 4.16 19.15 -5.42
CA ASN A 339 4.16 20.36 -4.60
C ASN A 339 4.02 20.07 -3.08
N ILE A 340 3.77 18.82 -2.69
CA ILE A 340 3.81 18.35 -1.31
C ILE A 340 4.59 17.04 -1.25
N VAL A 341 5.37 16.86 -0.19
CA VAL A 341 6.13 15.65 0.12
C VAL A 341 5.45 14.99 1.31
N VAL A 342 5.18 13.69 1.20
CA VAL A 342 4.65 12.88 2.29
C VAL A 342 5.43 11.58 2.40
N GLY A 343 5.63 11.07 3.61
CA GLY A 343 6.33 9.80 3.77
C GLY A 343 6.59 9.43 5.22
N PHE A 344 7.23 8.28 5.41
CA PHE A 344 7.61 7.76 6.71
C PHE A 344 9.11 7.90 6.94
N ALA A 345 9.48 8.23 8.17
CA ALA A 345 10.85 8.24 8.65
C ALA A 345 10.90 7.72 10.07
N ARG A 346 12.10 7.74 10.67
CA ARG A 346 12.28 7.58 12.12
C ARG A 346 12.93 8.81 12.75
N MET A 347 12.56 9.06 13.99
CA MET A 347 13.17 10.05 14.88
C MET A 347 13.41 9.37 16.22
N ASN A 348 14.69 9.25 16.63
CA ASN A 348 15.10 8.52 17.83
C ASN A 348 14.52 7.09 17.86
N GLY A 349 14.57 6.39 16.72
CA GLY A 349 14.09 5.01 16.56
C GLY A 349 12.57 4.86 16.41
N ARG A 350 11.79 5.92 16.58
CA ARG A 350 10.31 5.88 16.50
C ARG A 350 9.81 6.32 15.14
N THR A 351 8.82 5.62 14.60
CA THR A 351 8.20 6.01 13.33
C THR A 351 7.49 7.35 13.43
N VAL A 352 7.77 8.22 12.45
CA VAL A 352 7.09 9.49 12.23
C VAL A 352 6.56 9.59 10.80
N GLY A 353 5.38 10.19 10.64
CA GLY A 353 4.87 10.63 9.34
C GLY A 353 5.26 12.08 9.10
N ILE A 354 5.81 12.39 7.93
CA ILE A 354 6.25 13.74 7.57
C ILE A 354 5.37 14.26 6.44
N VAL A 355 4.96 15.53 6.56
CA VAL A 355 4.24 16.28 5.52
C VAL A 355 4.96 17.62 5.34
N GLY A 356 5.44 17.90 4.13
CA GLY A 356 6.20 19.13 3.84
C GLY A 356 5.84 19.74 2.50
N ASN A 357 5.69 21.06 2.42
CA ASN A 357 5.51 21.74 1.14
C ASN A 357 6.82 21.68 0.33
N GLN A 358 6.72 21.52 -0.99
CA GLN A 358 7.86 21.51 -1.92
C GLN A 358 7.91 22.82 -2.72
N PRO A 359 8.77 23.80 -2.35
CA PRO A 359 8.83 25.10 -3.02
C PRO A 359 9.21 25.07 -4.50
N LYS A 360 9.79 23.96 -4.99
CA LYS A 360 10.18 23.78 -6.39
C LYS A 360 9.00 23.61 -7.37
N VAL A 361 7.76 23.45 -6.88
CA VAL A 361 6.59 23.16 -7.73
C VAL A 361 5.48 24.18 -7.49
N ALA A 362 5.02 24.84 -8.55
CA ALA A 362 4.00 25.88 -8.48
C ALA A 362 2.56 25.32 -8.54
N SER A 363 1.64 25.98 -7.84
CA SER A 363 0.19 25.80 -7.99
C SER A 363 -0.38 26.79 -9.02
N GLY A 364 -1.36 26.38 -9.82
CA GLY A 364 -1.96 27.19 -10.89
C GLY A 364 -3.49 27.08 -11.00
N THR A 365 -4.09 27.82 -11.93
CA THR A 365 -5.55 27.99 -12.11
C THR A 365 -6.33 26.69 -12.36
N ALA A 366 -5.69 25.65 -12.87
CA ALA A 366 -6.29 24.33 -13.02
C ALA A 366 -6.79 23.73 -11.68
N GLN A 367 -6.21 24.14 -10.55
CA GLN A 367 -6.62 23.70 -9.21
C GLN A 367 -8.00 24.26 -8.82
N GLU A 368 -8.31 25.51 -9.18
CA GLU A 368 -9.60 26.14 -8.86
C GLU A 368 -10.76 25.39 -9.54
N TYR A 369 -10.65 25.18 -10.85
CA TYR A 369 -11.64 24.39 -11.61
C TYR A 369 -11.66 22.92 -11.19
N GLY A 370 -10.54 22.40 -10.67
CA GLY A 370 -10.43 21.07 -10.07
C GLY A 370 -11.08 20.95 -8.70
N GLY A 371 -11.72 21.99 -8.14
CA GLY A 371 -12.44 21.91 -6.87
C GLY A 371 -11.56 22.04 -5.62
N ILE A 372 -10.47 22.83 -5.69
CA ILE A 372 -9.50 23.03 -4.59
C ILE A 372 -10.14 23.38 -3.25
N ILE A 373 -11.30 24.05 -3.22
CA ILE A 373 -12.00 24.38 -1.97
C ILE A 373 -12.38 23.10 -1.20
N ARG A 374 -12.95 22.10 -1.88
CA ARG A 374 -13.33 20.83 -1.24
C ARG A 374 -12.10 19.97 -0.97
N HIS A 375 -11.15 19.92 -1.90
CA HIS A 375 -9.94 19.11 -1.76
C HIS A 375 -8.99 19.63 -0.67
N GLY A 376 -8.76 20.94 -0.60
CA GLY A 376 -7.96 21.59 0.44
C GLY A 376 -8.57 21.43 1.83
N ALA A 377 -9.90 21.46 1.94
CA ALA A 377 -10.61 21.20 3.19
C ALA A 377 -10.37 19.78 3.75
N LYS A 378 -10.01 18.79 2.90
CA LYS A 378 -9.65 17.44 3.38
C LYS A 378 -8.41 17.45 4.26
N LEU A 379 -7.38 18.22 3.89
CA LEU A 379 -6.15 18.33 4.67
C LEU A 379 -6.39 19.10 5.98
N LEU A 380 -7.17 20.18 5.93
CA LEU A 380 -7.64 20.91 7.11
C LEU A 380 -8.31 19.94 8.10
N TYR A 381 -9.26 19.16 7.58
CA TYR A 381 -10.04 18.21 8.36
C TYR A 381 -9.17 17.11 8.97
N ALA A 382 -8.24 16.55 8.19
CA ALA A 382 -7.32 15.51 8.65
C ALA A 382 -6.46 15.97 9.84
N PHE A 383 -5.84 17.16 9.75
CA PHE A 383 -5.05 17.70 10.86
C PHE A 383 -5.89 18.09 12.08
N ALA A 384 -7.09 18.64 11.85
CA ALA A 384 -8.00 19.01 12.92
C ALA A 384 -8.55 17.79 13.67
N GLU A 385 -8.82 16.68 12.96
CA GLU A 385 -9.29 15.43 13.56
C GLU A 385 -8.17 14.68 14.30
N ALA A 386 -6.97 14.65 13.74
CA ALA A 386 -5.82 13.91 14.27
C ALA A 386 -5.53 14.22 15.75
N THR A 387 -5.35 13.15 16.53
CA THR A 387 -5.07 13.18 17.98
C THR A 387 -3.65 12.76 18.34
N VAL A 388 -2.89 12.23 17.38
CA VAL A 388 -1.47 11.89 17.54
C VAL A 388 -0.63 13.13 17.87
N PRO A 389 0.61 12.98 18.39
CA PRO A 389 1.56 14.07 18.49
C PRO A 389 1.79 14.77 17.14
N LYS A 390 1.73 16.10 17.13
CA LYS A 390 1.91 16.95 15.94
C LYS A 390 2.90 18.06 16.27
N VAL A 391 4.04 18.03 15.60
CA VAL A 391 5.09 19.05 15.67
C VAL A 391 5.22 19.71 14.31
N THR A 392 5.22 21.04 14.27
CA THR A 392 5.31 21.84 13.04
C THR A 392 6.53 22.73 13.09
N VAL A 393 7.31 22.76 12.01
CA VAL A 393 8.44 23.68 11.85
C VAL A 393 8.24 24.52 10.60
N ILE A 394 8.06 25.83 10.79
CA ILE A 394 7.91 26.79 9.70
C ILE A 394 9.31 27.23 9.26
N THR A 395 9.73 26.77 8.09
CA THR A 395 11.08 27.06 7.55
C THR A 395 11.13 28.40 6.81
N ARG A 396 10.04 28.80 6.14
CA ARG A 396 9.96 30.08 5.41
C ARG A 396 8.52 30.61 5.33
N LYS A 397 7.88 30.58 4.16
CA LYS A 397 6.59 31.23 3.91
C LYS A 397 5.43 30.43 4.51
N ALA A 398 4.61 31.09 5.31
CA ALA A 398 3.38 30.55 5.86
C ALA A 398 2.28 31.62 5.78
N TYR A 399 1.51 31.61 4.68
CA TYR A 399 0.54 32.67 4.40
C TYR A 399 -0.90 32.18 4.36
N GLY A 400 -1.80 32.99 4.92
CA GLY A 400 -3.25 32.84 4.82
C GLY A 400 -3.74 31.45 5.21
N GLY A 401 -4.77 30.96 4.52
CA GLY A 401 -5.38 29.66 4.84
C GLY A 401 -4.43 28.47 4.68
N ALA A 402 -3.36 28.58 3.88
CA ALA A 402 -2.37 27.51 3.78
C ALA A 402 -1.56 27.35 5.08
N TYR A 403 -1.26 28.45 5.78
CA TYR A 403 -0.67 28.39 7.13
C TYR A 403 -1.61 27.64 8.09
N ASP A 404 -2.90 28.00 8.08
CA ASP A 404 -3.88 27.38 8.98
C ASP A 404 -3.91 25.86 8.77
N VAL A 405 -4.00 25.43 7.50
CA VAL A 405 -4.11 24.03 7.07
C VAL A 405 -2.86 23.20 7.41
N MET A 406 -1.66 23.78 7.39
CA MET A 406 -0.40 23.06 7.63
C MET A 406 -0.11 22.86 9.14
N SER A 407 -1.08 22.30 9.86
CA SER A 407 -0.98 21.97 11.29
C SER A 407 -0.63 23.18 12.19
N SER A 408 -1.28 24.31 11.95
CA SER A 408 -1.18 25.47 12.85
C SER A 408 -1.59 25.13 14.28
N LYS A 409 -1.15 25.93 15.26
CA LYS A 409 -1.55 25.78 16.67
C LYS A 409 -3.08 25.84 16.84
N HIS A 410 -3.75 26.63 15.99
CA HIS A 410 -5.21 26.75 15.95
C HIS A 410 -5.92 25.45 15.51
N LEU A 411 -5.24 24.56 14.77
CA LEU A 411 -5.73 23.21 14.44
C LEU A 411 -5.21 22.14 15.41
N CYS A 412 -5.01 22.53 16.67
CA CYS A 412 -4.53 21.64 17.73
C CYS A 412 -3.14 21.07 17.45
N GLY A 413 -2.24 21.83 16.82
CA GLY A 413 -0.81 21.52 16.82
C GLY A 413 -0.27 21.56 18.24
N ASP A 414 0.54 20.57 18.63
CA ASP A 414 1.07 20.50 19.99
C ASP A 414 2.22 21.48 20.16
N ILE A 415 3.19 21.42 19.23
CA ILE A 415 4.37 22.28 19.20
C ILE A 415 4.53 22.87 17.80
N ASN A 416 4.72 24.19 17.73
CA ASN A 416 4.90 24.96 16.51
C ASN A 416 6.16 25.81 16.64
N TYR A 417 7.20 25.46 15.90
CA TYR A 417 8.44 26.23 15.79
C TYR A 417 8.46 27.08 14.53
N ALA A 418 9.24 28.16 14.58
CA ALA A 418 9.61 28.93 13.40
C ALA A 418 11.14 29.04 13.31
N TRP A 419 11.66 29.00 12.09
CA TRP A 419 13.03 29.45 11.81
C TRP A 419 13.08 30.98 11.72
N PRO A 420 14.27 31.61 11.82
CA PRO A 420 14.41 33.06 11.69
C PRO A 420 13.96 33.57 10.31
N THR A 421 14.03 32.72 9.29
CA THR A 421 13.57 32.97 7.92
C THR A 421 12.07 32.82 7.72
N ALA A 422 11.31 32.49 8.78
CA ALA A 422 9.87 32.29 8.68
C ALA A 422 9.12 33.62 8.49
N GLU A 423 8.17 33.62 7.56
CA GLU A 423 7.31 34.76 7.25
C GLU A 423 5.86 34.32 7.43
N ILE A 424 5.21 34.78 8.50
CA ILE A 424 3.85 34.37 8.86
C ILE A 424 2.91 35.56 8.72
N ALA A 425 2.06 35.55 7.70
CA ALA A 425 1.21 36.70 7.37
C ALA A 425 -0.12 36.28 6.72
N VAL A 426 -1.07 37.22 6.62
CA VAL A 426 -2.37 36.96 5.96
C VAL A 426 -2.19 36.75 4.45
N MET A 427 -1.31 37.53 3.83
CA MET A 427 -0.93 37.42 2.41
C MET A 427 0.44 38.06 2.19
N GLY A 428 0.98 37.93 0.97
CA GLY A 428 2.25 38.57 0.62
C GLY A 428 2.18 40.09 0.67
N ALA A 429 3.29 40.72 1.08
CA ALA A 429 3.37 42.16 1.34
C ALA A 429 2.88 43.03 0.17
N LYS A 430 3.24 42.68 -1.08
CA LYS A 430 2.79 43.38 -2.27
C LYS A 430 1.27 43.44 -2.38
N GLY A 431 0.59 42.30 -2.24
CA GLY A 431 -0.86 42.23 -2.31
C GLY A 431 -1.54 42.91 -1.13
N ALA A 432 -0.98 42.81 0.07
CA ALA A 432 -1.51 43.48 1.26
C ALA A 432 -1.47 45.01 1.12
N VAL A 433 -0.34 45.55 0.65
CA VAL A 433 -0.16 47.00 0.48
C VAL A 433 -1.04 47.55 -0.63
N GLU A 434 -1.21 46.83 -1.74
CA GLU A 434 -2.13 47.24 -2.82
C GLU A 434 -3.58 47.38 -2.33
N ILE A 435 -3.99 46.59 -1.34
CA ILE A 435 -5.33 46.66 -0.73
C ILE A 435 -5.42 47.76 0.33
N ILE A 436 -4.46 47.81 1.28
CA ILE A 436 -4.51 48.71 2.43
C ILE A 436 -4.17 50.15 2.05
N PHE A 437 -3.16 50.34 1.21
CA PHE A 437 -2.59 51.65 0.85
C PHE A 437 -2.95 52.06 -0.58
N LYS A 438 -4.18 51.75 -1.01
CA LYS A 438 -4.67 52.07 -2.35
C LYS A 438 -4.60 53.60 -2.60
N GLY A 439 -3.83 54.01 -3.60
CA GLY A 439 -3.62 55.42 -3.95
C GLY A 439 -2.51 56.13 -3.17
N HIS A 440 -1.70 55.41 -2.41
CA HIS A 440 -0.55 55.97 -1.69
C HIS A 440 0.61 56.28 -2.65
N GLU A 441 1.28 57.42 -2.45
CA GLU A 441 2.33 57.91 -3.36
C GLU A 441 3.64 57.09 -3.32
N ASN A 442 3.86 56.31 -2.26
CA ASN A 442 5.11 55.56 -2.03
C ASN A 442 4.79 54.13 -1.55
N VAL A 443 4.40 53.30 -2.50
CA VAL A 443 4.05 51.89 -2.30
C VAL A 443 5.24 51.07 -1.80
N GLU A 444 6.47 51.41 -2.20
CA GLU A 444 7.69 50.68 -1.81
C GLU A 444 7.96 50.85 -0.31
N ALA A 445 7.88 52.07 0.23
CA ALA A 445 8.05 52.31 1.66
C ALA A 445 7.00 51.54 2.49
N ALA A 446 5.74 51.53 2.04
CA ALA A 446 4.67 50.79 2.70
C ALA A 446 4.89 49.26 2.65
N GLN A 447 5.52 48.72 1.60
CA GLN A 447 5.89 47.30 1.52
C GLN A 447 6.98 46.93 2.52
N VAL A 448 8.03 47.74 2.63
CA VAL A 448 9.09 47.54 3.62
C VAL A 448 8.51 47.56 5.03
N GLU A 449 7.67 48.56 5.33
CA GLU A 449 6.98 48.67 6.63
C GLU A 449 6.11 47.44 6.92
N TYR A 450 5.36 46.94 5.92
CA TYR A 450 4.54 45.74 6.09
C TYR A 450 5.40 44.49 6.37
N ILE A 451 6.54 44.36 5.68
CA ILE A 451 7.46 43.24 5.89
C ILE A 451 8.03 43.27 7.31
N GLU A 452 8.52 44.43 7.75
CA GLU A 452 9.07 44.61 9.10
C GLU A 452 8.02 44.36 10.20
N LYS A 453 6.76 44.76 9.97
CA LYS A 453 5.69 44.59 10.95
C LYS A 453 5.08 43.20 10.97
N PHE A 454 4.97 42.53 9.82
CA PHE A 454 4.15 41.32 9.68
C PHE A 454 4.84 40.14 9.00
N ALA A 455 5.72 40.34 8.01
CA ALA A 455 6.34 39.24 7.28
C ALA A 455 7.64 38.75 7.95
N ASN A 456 7.54 38.37 9.21
CA ASN A 456 8.61 37.78 10.03
C ASN A 456 7.96 36.97 11.18
N PRO A 457 8.73 36.19 11.98
CA PRO A 457 8.11 35.28 12.95
C PRO A 457 7.71 35.95 14.28
N PHE A 458 8.19 37.15 14.58
CA PHE A 458 7.98 37.80 15.88
C PHE A 458 6.50 38.07 16.20
N PRO A 459 5.66 38.60 15.28
CA PRO A 459 4.24 38.81 15.56
C PRO A 459 3.51 37.53 15.97
N ALA A 460 3.87 36.39 15.38
CA ALA A 460 3.28 35.09 15.71
C ALA A 460 3.78 34.58 17.07
N ALA A 461 5.08 34.74 17.36
CA ALA A 461 5.68 34.35 18.64
C ALA A 461 5.14 35.18 19.81
N VAL A 462 5.05 36.50 19.68
CA VAL A 462 4.50 37.41 20.72
C VAL A 462 3.05 37.08 21.06
N ARG A 463 2.29 36.55 20.09
CA ARG A 463 0.91 36.12 20.28
C ARG A 463 0.77 34.66 20.77
N GLY A 464 1.87 33.93 20.90
CA GLY A 464 1.89 32.53 21.31
C GLY A 464 1.39 31.55 20.25
N PHE A 465 1.36 31.94 18.97
CA PHE A 465 0.96 31.05 17.87
C PHE A 465 2.10 30.10 17.46
N VAL A 466 3.33 30.49 17.79
CA VAL A 466 4.57 29.73 17.67
C VAL A 466 5.18 29.68 19.07
N ASP A 467 5.67 28.51 19.50
CA ASP A 467 6.21 28.27 20.83
C ASP A 467 7.63 28.82 20.98
N ASP A 468 8.45 28.75 19.92
CA ASP A 468 9.80 29.31 19.90
C ASP A 468 10.29 29.63 18.49
N ILE A 469 11.23 30.58 18.38
CA ILE A 469 11.99 30.85 17.17
C ILE A 469 13.37 30.21 17.34
N ILE A 470 13.56 29.05 16.71
CA ILE A 470 14.73 28.19 16.93
C ILE A 470 15.81 28.42 15.87
N GLN A 471 17.07 28.13 16.23
CA GLN A 471 18.14 28.02 15.25
C GLN A 471 17.87 26.83 14.32
N PRO A 472 17.95 26.97 12.98
CA PRO A 472 17.67 25.88 12.05
C PRO A 472 18.46 24.61 12.36
N SER A 473 19.74 24.74 12.72
CA SER A 473 20.60 23.62 13.11
C SER A 473 20.15 22.85 14.36
N SER A 474 19.30 23.42 15.22
CA SER A 474 18.75 22.74 16.40
C SER A 474 17.49 21.91 16.14
N THR A 475 16.96 21.94 14.91
CA THR A 475 15.64 21.38 14.57
C THR A 475 15.46 19.92 14.99
N ARG A 476 16.45 19.05 14.72
CA ARG A 476 16.39 17.63 15.11
C ARG A 476 16.27 17.46 16.61
N ALA A 477 17.18 18.08 17.36
CA ALA A 477 17.22 18.01 18.82
C ALA A 477 15.88 18.46 19.45
N ARG A 478 15.28 19.53 18.93
CA ARG A 478 13.97 20.02 19.37
C ARG A 478 12.86 19.02 19.11
N ILE A 479 12.74 18.53 17.87
CA ILE A 479 11.68 17.57 17.51
C ILE A 479 11.79 16.28 18.34
N CYS A 480 12.99 15.72 18.49
CA CYS A 480 13.20 14.51 19.30
C CYS A 480 12.75 14.71 20.75
N CYS A 481 13.17 15.81 21.38
CA CYS A 481 12.79 16.15 22.75
C CYS A 481 11.27 16.25 22.92
N ASP A 482 10.59 16.96 22.02
CA ASP A 482 9.14 17.14 22.12
C ASP A 482 8.36 15.86 21.84
N LEU A 483 8.81 15.04 20.89
CA LEU A 483 8.20 13.72 20.64
C LEU A 483 8.32 12.78 21.85
N ASP A 484 9.39 12.91 22.64
CA ASP A 484 9.53 12.16 23.89
C ASP A 484 8.53 12.64 24.95
N VAL A 485 8.34 13.95 25.10
CA VAL A 485 7.33 14.51 26.01
C VAL A 485 5.90 14.12 25.58
N LEU A 486 5.62 14.21 24.28
CA LEU A 486 4.31 13.94 23.70
C LEU A 486 3.97 12.44 23.57
N ALA A 487 4.91 11.54 23.86
CA ALA A 487 4.70 10.10 23.74
C ALA A 487 3.50 9.57 24.54
N SER A 488 3.14 10.26 25.63
CA SER A 488 2.02 9.91 26.51
C SER A 488 0.72 10.68 26.21
N LYS A 489 0.70 11.49 25.13
CA LYS A 489 -0.45 12.33 24.74
C LYS A 489 -1.73 11.51 24.59
N LYS A 490 -2.80 11.96 25.26
CA LYS A 490 -4.15 11.41 25.13
C LYS A 490 -5.14 12.55 24.94
N VAL A 491 -5.85 12.53 23.81
CA VAL A 491 -6.88 13.53 23.48
C VAL A 491 -8.17 12.79 23.13
N GLN A 492 -9.26 13.16 23.81
CA GLN A 492 -10.59 12.66 23.49
C GLN A 492 -11.30 13.62 22.55
N ARG A 493 -12.06 13.06 21.60
CA ARG A 493 -12.93 13.82 20.69
C ARG A 493 -14.40 13.62 21.08
N PRO A 494 -15.30 14.53 20.69
CA PRO A 494 -16.74 14.31 20.83
C PRO A 494 -17.15 12.98 20.18
N TRP A 495 -17.98 12.21 20.88
CA TRP A 495 -18.45 10.93 20.36
C TRP A 495 -19.32 11.15 19.12
N ARG A 496 -19.08 10.35 18.08
CA ARG A 496 -19.83 10.29 16.82
C ARG A 496 -19.66 8.92 16.20
N LYS A 497 -20.62 8.50 15.36
CA LYS A 497 -20.46 7.25 14.57
C LYS A 497 -19.21 7.33 13.67
N HIS A 498 -19.12 8.43 12.92
CA HIS A 498 -17.96 8.78 12.11
C HIS A 498 -18.01 10.27 11.75
N ALA A 499 -16.90 10.76 11.21
CA ALA A 499 -16.75 12.03 10.53
C ALA A 499 -17.68 12.20 9.31
N ASN A 500 -17.86 13.44 8.86
CA ASN A 500 -18.38 13.75 7.52
C ASN A 500 -17.34 14.56 6.74
N ILE A 501 -16.20 13.92 6.46
CA ILE A 501 -15.10 14.52 5.70
C ILE A 501 -15.56 14.85 4.27
N PRO A 502 -15.09 15.94 3.64
CA PRO A 502 -15.32 16.17 2.22
C PRO A 502 -14.78 15.01 1.36
N LEU A 503 -15.55 14.59 0.35
CA LEU A 503 -15.16 13.55 -0.63
C LEU A 503 -14.88 14.16 -2.00
#